data_AF-A0A538JPD1-F1
#
_entry.id   AF-A0A538JPD1-F1
#
_cell.length_a   1.000
_cell.length_b   1.000
_cell.length_c   1.000
_cell.angle_alpha   90.00
_cell.angle_beta   90.00
_cell.angle_gamma   90.00
#
_symmetry.space_group_name_H-M   'P 1'
#
loop_
_entity.id
_entity.type
_entity.pdbx_description
1 polymer ?
#
loop_
_entity_poly.entity_id
_entity_poly.type
_entity_poly.pdbx_seq_one_letter_code
_entity_poly.pdbx_strand_id
1 'polypeptide(L)'
;MIRRVDGESVLLLGGGRALLMQLAHPMVAAAVAEHSGFHADPFARLQRTLEASFAIVFGTTEQARAAAASVRSVHEHVVGDGYRADDPALLMWVHATLVDTALRVHERFLRPLPAADAERYYDESTVVAELLGVPRAAQPPDLEAFRAYVRGCIATLEVSDTARRLARDVLHPRLPWPVAPVAELGRQITVGLLPAPLRDQYGLGWDGHRRRALLLAGLGSRLVLPRVPGLIRRVH
;
A
#
# COMPACT_ATOMS: atom_id res chain seq x y z
N MET A 1 -10.16 -7.02 -14.03
CA MET A 1 -9.10 -5.99 -14.08
C MET A 1 -8.13 -6.07 -12.91
N ILE A 2 -8.61 -6.16 -11.67
CA ILE A 2 -7.83 -6.26 -10.44
C ILE A 2 -6.71 -7.30 -10.52
N ARG A 3 -7.01 -8.54 -10.96
CA ARG A 3 -6.01 -9.59 -11.19
C ARG A 3 -4.91 -9.22 -12.19
N ARG A 4 -5.22 -8.39 -13.18
CA ARG A 4 -4.22 -7.92 -14.17
C ARG A 4 -3.29 -6.88 -13.55
N VAL A 5 -3.83 -5.96 -12.75
CA VAL A 5 -3.05 -4.89 -12.12
C VAL A 5 -2.25 -5.46 -10.95
N ASP A 6 -2.92 -6.12 -10.01
CA ASP A 6 -2.33 -6.65 -8.78
C ASP A 6 -1.35 -7.80 -9.05
N GLY A 7 -1.42 -8.39 -10.23
CA GLY A 7 -0.54 -9.48 -10.66
C GLY A 7 0.79 -8.98 -11.20
N GLU A 8 1.02 -7.67 -11.31
CA GLU A 8 2.28 -7.12 -11.80
C GLU A 8 3.32 -7.03 -10.66
N SER A 9 4.45 -7.74 -10.79
CA SER A 9 5.49 -7.81 -9.74
C SER A 9 6.10 -6.45 -9.39
N VAL A 10 6.02 -5.48 -10.31
CA VAL A 10 6.45 -4.10 -10.09
C VAL A 10 5.68 -3.42 -8.95
N LEU A 11 4.46 -3.87 -8.62
CA LEU A 11 3.69 -3.35 -7.49
C LEU A 11 4.36 -3.56 -6.15
N LEU A 12 5.24 -4.56 -6.02
CA LEU A 12 6.03 -4.79 -4.81
C LEU A 12 6.93 -3.59 -4.47
N LEU A 13 7.34 -2.80 -5.47
CA LEU A 13 8.08 -1.54 -5.26
C LEU A 13 7.26 -0.49 -4.49
N GLY A 14 5.93 -0.63 -4.47
CA GLY A 14 5.01 0.23 -3.73
C GLY A 14 4.84 -0.16 -2.26
N GLY A 15 5.31 -1.32 -1.82
CA GLY A 15 5.04 -1.84 -0.48
C GLY A 15 5.41 -0.87 0.65
N GLY A 16 6.60 -0.26 0.57
CA GLY A 16 7.03 0.75 1.54
C GLY A 16 6.14 1.99 1.55
N ARG A 17 5.66 2.44 0.37
CA ARG A 17 4.73 3.57 0.27
C ARG A 17 3.39 3.24 0.94
N ALA A 18 2.82 2.07 0.66
CA ALA A 18 1.57 1.63 1.27
C ALA A 18 1.70 1.59 2.80
N LEU A 19 2.79 1.01 3.32
CA LEU A 19 3.07 0.98 4.76
C LEU A 19 3.13 2.39 5.37
N LEU A 20 3.90 3.31 4.76
CA LEU A 20 3.98 4.68 5.27
C LEU A 20 2.64 5.41 5.18
N MET A 21 1.83 5.18 4.15
CA MET A 21 0.49 5.77 4.11
C MET A 21 -0.43 5.18 5.19
N GLN A 22 -0.38 3.88 5.43
CA GLN A 22 -1.17 3.25 6.51
C GLN A 22 -0.81 3.85 7.86
N LEU A 23 0.50 3.92 8.15
CA LEU A 23 1.05 4.46 9.39
C LEU A 23 0.80 5.96 9.56
N ALA A 24 0.41 6.69 8.51
CA ALA A 24 0.10 8.11 8.64
C ALA A 24 -1.17 8.35 9.47
N HIS A 25 -2.03 7.34 9.60
CA HIS A 25 -3.19 7.42 10.48
C HIS A 25 -2.79 7.07 11.93
N PRO A 26 -3.02 7.97 12.93
CA PRO A 26 -2.53 7.78 14.28
C PRO A 26 -3.06 6.50 14.95
N MET A 27 -4.34 6.21 14.81
CA MET A 27 -4.95 4.96 15.31
C MET A 27 -4.37 3.70 14.65
N VAL A 28 -4.05 3.74 13.35
CA VAL A 28 -3.38 2.61 12.66
C VAL A 28 -1.96 2.45 13.17
N ALA A 29 -1.23 3.55 13.37
CA ALA A 29 0.12 3.49 13.94
C ALA A 29 0.13 2.93 15.37
N ALA A 30 -0.84 3.31 16.19
CA ALA A 30 -1.01 2.76 17.54
C ALA A 30 -1.29 1.25 17.49
N ALA A 31 -2.30 0.83 16.71
CA ALA A 31 -2.63 -0.59 16.51
C ALA A 31 -1.44 -1.43 16.07
N VAL A 32 -0.64 -0.90 15.14
CA VAL A 32 0.58 -1.57 14.64
C VAL A 32 1.64 -1.66 15.73
N ALA A 33 1.90 -0.56 16.45
CA ALA A 33 2.90 -0.53 17.52
C ALA A 33 2.56 -1.53 18.65
N GLU A 34 1.28 -1.62 19.01
CA GLU A 34 0.83 -2.38 20.20
C GLU A 34 0.62 -3.87 19.91
N HIS A 35 0.18 -4.26 18.70
CA HIS A 35 -0.29 -5.64 18.47
C HIS A 35 0.46 -6.44 17.40
N SER A 36 1.38 -5.84 16.63
CA SER A 36 1.87 -6.51 15.42
C SER A 36 3.32 -7.02 15.47
N GLY A 37 4.04 -6.79 16.57
CA GLY A 37 5.47 -7.08 16.66
C GLY A 37 6.28 -6.32 15.60
N PHE A 38 5.76 -5.18 15.10
CA PHE A 38 6.26 -4.48 13.92
C PHE A 38 7.75 -4.18 13.99
N HIS A 39 8.22 -3.73 15.16
CA HIS A 39 9.62 -3.38 15.38
C HIS A 39 10.59 -4.56 15.16
N ALA A 40 10.12 -5.80 15.36
CA ALA A 40 10.94 -6.99 15.16
C ALA A 40 11.08 -7.33 13.67
N ASP A 41 9.97 -7.27 12.91
CA ASP A 41 9.98 -7.57 11.47
C ASP A 41 8.84 -6.87 10.71
N PRO A 42 9.08 -5.62 10.22
CA PRO A 42 8.12 -4.89 9.39
C PRO A 42 7.80 -5.61 8.07
N PHE A 43 8.75 -6.38 7.54
CA PHE A 43 8.62 -7.06 6.25
C PHE A 43 7.77 -8.31 6.35
N ALA A 44 7.88 -9.08 7.44
CA ALA A 44 6.97 -10.18 7.71
C ALA A 44 5.51 -9.70 7.82
N ARG A 45 5.26 -8.52 8.40
CA ARG A 45 3.90 -7.94 8.42
C ARG A 45 3.42 -7.57 7.01
N LEU A 46 4.27 -6.90 6.23
CA LEU A 46 3.93 -6.58 4.83
C LEU A 46 3.65 -7.86 4.04
N GLN A 47 4.47 -8.89 4.22
CA GLN A 47 4.29 -10.19 3.59
C GLN A 47 2.93 -10.80 3.96
N ARG A 48 2.54 -10.85 5.24
CA ARG A 48 1.20 -11.33 5.65
C ARG A 48 0.06 -10.55 4.99
N THR A 49 0.23 -9.23 4.84
CA THR A 49 -0.75 -8.37 4.18
C THR A 49 -0.87 -8.68 2.68
N LEU A 50 0.27 -8.89 2.02
CA LEU A 50 0.33 -9.26 0.60
C LEU A 50 -0.21 -10.68 0.36
N GLU A 51 0.13 -11.65 1.22
CA GLU A 51 -0.40 -13.01 1.16
C GLU A 51 -1.92 -13.03 1.28
N ALA A 52 -2.49 -12.30 2.24
CA ALA A 52 -3.93 -12.17 2.37
C ALA A 52 -4.55 -11.49 1.14
N SER A 53 -3.94 -10.41 0.65
CA SER A 53 -4.42 -9.70 -0.55
C SER A 53 -4.39 -10.60 -1.79
N PHE A 54 -3.31 -11.35 -1.99
CA PHE A 54 -3.18 -12.28 -3.10
C PHE A 54 -4.15 -13.46 -2.99
N ALA A 55 -4.36 -14.02 -1.80
CA ALA A 55 -5.36 -15.06 -1.59
C ALA A 55 -6.78 -14.56 -1.94
N ILE A 56 -7.10 -13.30 -1.60
CA ILE A 56 -8.40 -12.70 -1.93
C ILE A 56 -8.53 -12.42 -3.44
N VAL A 57 -7.50 -11.87 -4.08
CA VAL A 57 -7.56 -11.45 -5.49
C VAL A 57 -7.42 -12.62 -6.47
N PHE A 58 -6.49 -13.55 -6.20
CA PHE A 58 -6.11 -14.63 -7.12
C PHE A 58 -6.67 -16.00 -6.75
N GLY A 59 -7.06 -16.21 -5.50
CA GLY A 59 -7.63 -17.47 -5.04
C GLY A 59 -9.00 -17.79 -5.65
N THR A 60 -9.49 -18.99 -5.34
CA THR A 60 -10.90 -19.35 -5.55
C THR A 60 -11.79 -18.52 -4.62
N THR A 61 -13.10 -18.47 -4.90
CA THR A 61 -14.06 -17.78 -4.02
C THR A 61 -14.01 -18.29 -2.59
N GLU A 62 -13.78 -19.60 -2.38
CA GLU A 62 -13.63 -20.20 -1.06
C GLU A 62 -12.35 -19.74 -0.36
N GLN A 63 -11.21 -19.76 -1.07
CA GLN A 63 -9.93 -19.27 -0.54
C GLN A 63 -10.00 -17.78 -0.19
N ALA A 64 -10.63 -16.97 -1.04
CA ALA A 64 -10.81 -15.54 -0.79
C ALA A 64 -11.65 -15.28 0.47
N ARG A 65 -12.76 -16.01 0.63
CA ARG A 65 -13.62 -15.89 1.83
C ARG A 65 -12.90 -16.36 3.09
N ALA A 66 -12.14 -17.45 3.02
CA ALA A 66 -11.37 -17.98 4.15
C ALA A 66 -10.24 -17.01 4.56
N ALA A 67 -9.50 -16.48 3.60
CA ALA A 67 -8.46 -15.47 3.86
C ALA A 67 -9.04 -14.20 4.49
N ALA A 68 -10.14 -13.69 3.93
CA ALA A 68 -10.82 -12.53 4.49
C ALA A 68 -11.37 -12.78 5.90
N ALA A 69 -11.95 -13.96 6.16
CA ALA A 69 -12.43 -14.34 7.49
C ALA A 69 -11.29 -14.43 8.51
N SER A 70 -10.13 -14.99 8.11
CA SER A 70 -8.94 -15.03 8.95
C SER A 70 -8.45 -13.64 9.32
N VAL A 71 -8.38 -12.71 8.35
CA VAL A 71 -8.01 -11.31 8.61
C VAL A 71 -8.99 -10.64 9.58
N ARG A 72 -10.30 -10.79 9.36
CA ARG A 72 -11.32 -10.22 10.25
C ARG A 72 -11.21 -10.78 11.67
N SER A 73 -11.01 -12.09 11.82
CA SER A 73 -10.85 -12.71 13.13
C SER A 73 -9.63 -12.16 13.88
N VAL A 74 -8.52 -11.89 13.18
CA VAL A 74 -7.37 -11.22 13.80
C VAL A 74 -7.75 -9.79 14.23
N HIS A 75 -8.39 -9.02 13.35
CA HIS A 75 -8.74 -7.62 13.61
C HIS A 75 -9.74 -7.44 14.76
N GLU A 76 -10.63 -8.40 15.00
CA GLU A 76 -11.56 -8.41 16.16
C GLU A 76 -10.84 -8.28 17.51
N HIS A 77 -9.61 -8.79 17.59
CA HIS A 77 -8.79 -8.81 18.81
C HIS A 77 -7.79 -7.64 18.89
N VAL A 78 -7.69 -6.82 17.85
CA VAL A 78 -6.78 -5.67 17.80
C VAL A 78 -7.56 -4.43 18.21
N VAL A 79 -7.60 -4.21 19.52
CA VAL A 79 -8.31 -3.12 20.18
C VAL A 79 -7.36 -2.46 21.17
N GLY A 80 -7.37 -1.13 21.19
CA GLY A 80 -6.58 -0.34 22.13
C GLY A 80 -7.29 0.96 22.47
N ASP A 81 -6.56 1.89 23.07
CA ASP A 81 -7.15 3.17 23.46
C ASP A 81 -7.51 4.01 22.23
N GLY A 82 -8.80 4.29 22.08
CA GLY A 82 -9.33 5.07 20.97
C GLY A 82 -9.28 4.39 19.60
N TYR A 83 -9.03 3.07 19.49
CA TYR A 83 -9.12 2.36 18.21
C TYR A 83 -9.62 0.92 18.31
N ARG A 84 -10.25 0.47 17.20
CA ARG A 84 -10.50 -0.93 16.91
C ARG A 84 -10.13 -1.21 15.47
N ALA A 85 -9.34 -2.26 15.19
CA ALA A 85 -8.90 -2.55 13.83
C ALA A 85 -10.03 -3.00 12.89
N ASP A 86 -11.18 -3.39 13.44
CA ASP A 86 -12.41 -3.71 12.70
C ASP A 86 -13.31 -2.49 12.43
N ASP A 87 -12.89 -1.27 12.83
CA ASP A 87 -13.58 -0.03 12.46
C ASP A 87 -13.59 0.14 10.93
N PRO A 88 -14.77 0.24 10.28
CA PRO A 88 -14.88 0.43 8.85
C PRO A 88 -14.09 1.63 8.30
N ALA A 89 -13.95 2.72 9.06
CA ALA A 89 -13.20 3.89 8.62
C ALA A 89 -11.69 3.59 8.56
N LEU A 90 -11.15 2.89 9.56
CA LEU A 90 -9.75 2.47 9.58
C LEU A 90 -9.46 1.42 8.49
N LEU A 91 -10.36 0.44 8.33
CA LEU A 91 -10.27 -0.56 7.27
C LEU A 91 -10.31 0.10 5.89
N MET A 92 -11.20 1.07 5.68
CA MET A 92 -11.30 1.81 4.42
C MET A 92 -10.02 2.60 4.14
N TRP A 93 -9.43 3.27 5.14
CA TRP A 93 -8.13 3.94 4.96
C TRP A 93 -7.05 2.95 4.55
N VAL A 94 -6.88 1.84 5.28
CA VAL A 94 -5.86 0.82 4.97
C VAL A 94 -6.06 0.26 3.56
N HIS A 95 -7.29 -0.10 3.19
CA HIS A 95 -7.61 -0.57 1.84
C HIS A 95 -7.30 0.50 0.78
N ALA A 96 -7.69 1.75 1.02
CA ALA A 96 -7.43 2.85 0.10
C ALA A 96 -5.94 3.06 -0.16
N THR A 97 -5.08 2.90 0.86
CA THR A 97 -3.62 3.00 0.65
C THR A 97 -3.07 1.95 -0.32
N LEU A 98 -3.66 0.75 -0.36
CA LEU A 98 -3.25 -0.32 -1.28
C LEU A 98 -3.69 0.01 -2.70
N VAL A 99 -4.95 0.37 -2.90
CA VAL A 99 -5.52 0.74 -4.21
C VAL A 99 -4.80 1.95 -4.80
N ASP A 100 -4.61 3.02 -4.01
CA ASP A 100 -3.91 4.23 -4.44
C ASP A 100 -2.44 3.93 -4.76
N THR A 101 -1.78 3.07 -3.98
CA THR A 101 -0.40 2.64 -4.26
C THR A 101 -0.31 1.84 -5.55
N ALA A 102 -1.22 0.90 -5.78
CA ALA A 102 -1.24 0.10 -7.00
C ALA A 102 -1.40 0.99 -8.25
N LEU A 103 -2.39 1.90 -8.23
CA LEU A 103 -2.59 2.88 -9.29
C LEU A 103 -1.36 3.77 -9.50
N ARG A 104 -0.74 4.23 -8.41
CA ARG A 104 0.42 5.14 -8.48
C ARG A 104 1.67 4.45 -9.02
N VAL A 105 1.92 3.21 -8.62
CA VAL A 105 3.05 2.42 -9.13
C VAL A 105 2.82 2.03 -10.59
N HIS A 106 1.59 1.62 -10.94
CA HIS A 106 1.23 1.31 -12.33
C HIS A 106 1.39 2.54 -13.23
N GLU A 107 0.92 3.71 -12.79
CA GLU A 107 1.13 4.96 -13.51
C GLU A 107 2.63 5.25 -13.64
N ARG A 108 3.43 5.10 -12.58
CA ARG A 108 4.84 5.48 -12.60
C ARG A 108 5.69 4.55 -13.48
N PHE A 109 5.60 3.24 -13.28
CA PHE A 109 6.56 2.29 -13.83
C PHE A 109 6.03 1.49 -15.02
N LEU A 110 4.71 1.40 -15.16
CA LEU A 110 4.04 0.82 -16.32
C LEU A 110 3.38 1.92 -17.15
N ARG A 111 2.65 1.51 -18.20
CA ARG A 111 1.83 2.46 -18.97
C ARG A 111 0.63 2.87 -18.12
N PRO A 112 0.21 4.15 -18.13
CA PRO A 112 -1.02 4.56 -17.48
C PRO A 112 -2.20 3.69 -17.93
N LEU A 113 -3.06 3.31 -17.01
CA LEU A 113 -4.30 2.63 -17.35
C LEU A 113 -5.22 3.60 -18.11
N PRO A 114 -5.90 3.14 -19.18
CA PRO A 114 -7.05 3.87 -19.72
C PRO A 114 -8.04 4.21 -18.59
N ALA A 115 -8.74 5.34 -18.70
CA ALA A 115 -9.66 5.80 -17.65
C ALA A 115 -10.69 4.72 -17.26
N ALA A 116 -11.31 4.07 -18.25
CA ALA A 116 -12.25 2.98 -18.02
C ALA A 116 -11.62 1.73 -17.37
N ASP A 117 -10.33 1.46 -17.63
CA ASP A 117 -9.61 0.36 -16.98
C ASP A 117 -9.32 0.70 -15.51
N ALA A 118 -8.99 1.95 -15.20
CA ALA A 118 -8.79 2.41 -13.84
C ALA A 118 -10.09 2.43 -13.03
N GLU A 119 -11.21 2.83 -13.65
CA GLU A 119 -12.54 2.77 -13.03
C GLU A 119 -12.90 1.33 -12.65
N ARG A 120 -12.80 0.41 -13.62
CA ARG A 120 -13.07 -1.01 -13.38
C ARG A 120 -12.11 -1.63 -12.37
N TYR A 121 -10.86 -1.17 -12.30
CA TYR A 121 -9.94 -1.60 -11.24
C TYR A 121 -10.49 -1.22 -9.86
N TYR A 122 -10.90 0.03 -9.69
CA TYR A 122 -11.46 0.52 -8.44
C TYR A 122 -12.76 -0.22 -8.07
N ASP A 123 -13.69 -0.37 -9.01
CA ASP A 123 -14.94 -1.10 -8.80
C ASP A 123 -14.67 -2.53 -8.30
N GLU A 124 -13.73 -3.25 -8.92
CA GLU A 124 -13.36 -4.59 -8.47
C GLU A 124 -12.64 -4.59 -7.10
N SER A 125 -11.86 -3.55 -6.77
CA SER A 125 -11.24 -3.39 -5.45
C SER A 125 -12.27 -3.19 -4.35
N THR A 126 -13.42 -2.59 -4.64
CA THR A 126 -14.47 -2.38 -3.64
C THR A 126 -15.06 -3.68 -3.10
N VAL A 127 -15.12 -4.72 -3.93
CA VAL A 127 -15.50 -6.08 -3.51
C VAL A 127 -14.51 -6.65 -2.50
N VAL A 128 -13.21 -6.37 -2.67
CA VAL A 128 -12.17 -6.76 -1.70
C VAL A 128 -12.36 -6.04 -0.37
N ALA A 129 -12.69 -4.75 -0.40
CA ALA A 129 -12.99 -3.99 0.81
C ALA A 129 -14.22 -4.55 1.55
N GLU A 130 -15.28 -4.94 0.83
CA GLU A 130 -16.46 -5.58 1.43
C GLU A 130 -16.10 -6.92 2.09
N LEU A 131 -15.29 -7.75 1.42
CA LEU A 131 -14.79 -9.00 2.02
C LEU A 131 -13.99 -8.73 3.29
N LEU A 132 -13.22 -7.65 3.35
CA LEU A 132 -12.44 -7.28 4.53
C LEU A 132 -13.26 -6.59 5.64
N GLY A 133 -14.55 -6.35 5.42
CA GLY A 133 -15.48 -5.81 6.42
C GLY A 133 -15.86 -4.34 6.25
N VAL A 134 -15.47 -3.69 5.15
CA VAL A 134 -15.89 -2.31 4.85
C VAL A 134 -17.25 -2.33 4.15
N PRO A 135 -18.34 -1.84 4.77
CA PRO A 135 -19.66 -1.82 4.12
C PRO A 135 -19.64 -0.98 2.85
N ARG A 136 -20.35 -1.38 1.79
CA ARG A 136 -20.42 -0.64 0.52
C ARG A 136 -20.80 0.84 0.69
N ALA A 137 -21.68 1.14 1.64
CA ALA A 137 -22.12 2.51 1.95
C ALA A 137 -21.01 3.40 2.56
N ALA A 138 -19.96 2.81 3.14
CA ALA A 138 -18.80 3.52 3.68
C ALA A 138 -17.68 3.70 2.63
N GLN A 139 -17.86 3.15 1.42
CA GLN A 139 -16.88 3.22 0.36
C GLN A 139 -17.23 4.35 -0.63
N PRO A 140 -16.23 5.05 -1.20
CA PRO A 140 -16.48 6.01 -2.27
C PRO A 140 -17.15 5.34 -3.48
N PRO A 141 -18.17 5.96 -4.09
CA PRO A 141 -19.00 5.30 -5.12
C PRO A 141 -18.25 5.02 -6.43
N ASP A 142 -17.23 5.82 -6.75
CA ASP A 142 -16.47 5.79 -8.00
C ASP A 142 -15.00 6.22 -7.76
N LEU A 143 -14.17 6.11 -8.80
CA LEU A 143 -12.74 6.42 -8.72
C LEU A 143 -12.47 7.91 -8.45
N GLU A 144 -13.36 8.81 -8.89
CA GLU A 144 -13.20 10.25 -8.65
C GLU A 144 -13.39 10.56 -7.16
N ALA A 145 -14.48 10.06 -6.58
CA ALA A 145 -14.79 10.15 -5.17
C ALA A 145 -13.71 9.45 -4.32
N PHE A 146 -13.18 8.32 -4.78
CA PHE A 146 -12.05 7.65 -4.13
C PHE A 146 -10.81 8.55 -4.06
N ARG A 147 -10.43 9.17 -5.18
CA ARG A 147 -9.30 10.09 -5.20
C ARG A 147 -9.53 11.31 -4.31
N ALA A 148 -10.78 11.80 -4.24
CA ALA A 148 -11.15 12.88 -3.34
C ALA A 148 -11.04 12.45 -1.86
N TYR A 149 -11.52 11.26 -1.52
CA TYR A 149 -11.39 10.66 -0.19
C TYR A 149 -9.92 10.57 0.25
N VAL A 150 -9.05 9.98 -0.59
CA VAL A 150 -7.62 9.84 -0.28
C VAL A 150 -6.96 11.20 -0.08
N ARG A 151 -7.25 12.20 -0.93
CA ARG A 151 -6.75 13.58 -0.76
C ARG A 151 -7.24 14.20 0.54
N GLY A 152 -8.51 14.01 0.88
CA GLY A 152 -9.12 14.50 2.11
C GLY A 152 -8.42 13.95 3.35
N CYS A 153 -8.26 12.63 3.42
CA CYS A 153 -7.52 11.99 4.51
C CYS A 153 -6.08 12.52 4.60
N ILE A 154 -5.34 12.57 3.49
CA ILE A 154 -3.96 13.09 3.50
C ILE A 154 -3.88 14.53 4.01
N ALA A 155 -4.89 15.35 3.73
CA ALA A 155 -4.93 16.75 4.17
C ALA A 155 -5.24 16.91 5.66
N THR A 156 -5.95 15.96 6.28
CA THR A 156 -6.38 16.04 7.69
C THR A 156 -5.55 15.17 8.63
N LEU A 157 -4.82 14.18 8.10
CA LEU A 157 -4.01 13.29 8.92
C LEU A 157 -2.79 14.00 9.51
N GLU A 158 -2.56 13.70 10.78
CA GLU A 158 -1.37 14.11 11.52
C GLU A 158 -0.51 12.88 11.84
N VAL A 159 0.67 12.83 11.22
CA VAL A 159 1.65 11.76 11.46
C VAL A 159 2.17 11.88 12.89
N SER A 160 1.84 10.88 13.71
CA SER A 160 2.27 10.80 15.11
C SER A 160 3.75 10.46 15.26
N ASP A 161 4.31 10.70 16.45
CA ASP A 161 5.68 10.27 16.75
C ASP A 161 5.84 8.76 16.69
N THR A 162 4.80 8.00 17.07
CA THR A 162 4.75 6.54 16.88
C THR A 162 4.90 6.19 15.41
N ALA A 163 4.17 6.86 14.52
CA ALA A 163 4.29 6.66 13.08
C ALA A 163 5.70 7.00 12.56
N ARG A 164 6.31 8.10 13.03
CA ARG A 164 7.69 8.46 12.67
C ARG A 164 8.72 7.41 13.12
N ARG A 165 8.53 6.80 14.30
CA ARG A 165 9.38 5.70 14.78
C ARG A 165 9.25 4.48 13.88
N LEU A 166 8.02 4.03 13.61
CA LEU A 166 7.74 2.88 12.74
C LEU A 166 8.23 3.11 11.30
N ALA A 167 8.11 4.35 10.79
CA ALA A 167 8.61 4.71 9.47
C ALA A 167 10.13 4.51 9.34
N ARG A 168 10.90 4.72 10.41
CA ARG A 168 12.35 4.45 10.40
C ARG A 168 12.62 2.96 10.20
N ASP A 169 11.84 2.08 10.82
CA ASP A 169 12.00 0.63 10.66
C ASP A 169 11.64 0.16 9.25
N VAL A 170 10.67 0.82 8.60
CA VAL A 170 10.32 0.57 7.19
C VAL A 170 11.42 1.04 6.24
N LEU A 171 11.99 2.23 6.49
CA LEU A 171 12.96 2.87 5.60
C LEU A 171 14.39 2.35 5.79
N HIS A 172 14.70 1.79 6.97
CA HIS A 172 16.02 1.31 7.34
C HIS A 172 15.94 -0.09 7.95
N PRO A 173 15.51 -1.11 7.16
CA PRO A 173 15.49 -2.47 7.65
C PRO A 173 16.88 -2.96 8.02
N ARG A 174 16.93 -3.84 9.02
CA ARG A 174 18.15 -4.55 9.42
C ARG A 174 18.49 -5.62 8.39
N LEU A 175 19.22 -5.23 7.36
CA LEU A 175 19.65 -6.11 6.28
C LEU A 175 21.18 -6.28 6.25
N PRO A 176 21.68 -7.44 5.78
CA PRO A 176 23.11 -7.63 5.60
C PRO A 176 23.66 -6.66 4.52
N TRP A 177 24.90 -6.20 4.69
CA TRP A 177 25.49 -5.15 3.85
C TRP A 177 25.44 -5.39 2.32
N PRO A 178 25.47 -6.62 1.76
CA PRO A 178 25.44 -6.81 0.31
C PRO A 178 24.12 -6.36 -0.34
N VAL A 179 23.02 -6.31 0.41
CA VAL A 179 21.71 -5.87 -0.12
C VAL A 179 21.43 -4.39 0.16
N ALA A 180 22.35 -3.66 0.80
CA ALA A 180 22.19 -2.25 1.12
C ALA A 180 21.89 -1.36 -0.12
N PRO A 181 22.49 -1.57 -1.31
CA PRO A 181 22.13 -0.79 -2.49
C PRO A 181 20.69 -0.98 -2.95
N VAL A 182 20.17 -2.21 -2.84
CA VAL A 182 18.77 -2.54 -3.16
C VAL A 182 17.83 -1.91 -2.15
N ALA A 183 18.17 -1.98 -0.86
CA ALA A 183 17.42 -1.35 0.20
C ALA A 183 17.34 0.18 0.03
N GLU A 184 18.46 0.82 -0.32
CA GLU A 184 18.51 2.26 -0.61
C GLU A 184 17.64 2.62 -1.82
N LEU A 185 17.66 1.83 -2.89
CA LEU A 185 16.77 2.02 -4.04
C LEU A 185 15.29 1.92 -3.63
N GLY A 186 14.93 0.89 -2.85
CA GLY A 186 13.58 0.72 -2.32
C GLY A 186 13.13 1.90 -1.45
N ARG A 187 14.04 2.42 -0.63
CA ARG A 187 13.82 3.63 0.19
C ARG A 187 13.55 4.84 -0.69
N GLN A 188 14.37 5.09 -1.71
CA GLN A 188 14.19 6.22 -2.64
C GLN A 188 12.86 6.13 -3.39
N ILE A 189 12.47 4.93 -3.86
CA ILE A 189 11.18 4.72 -4.51
C ILE A 189 10.04 5.00 -3.52
N THR A 190 10.12 4.45 -2.30
CA THR A 190 9.13 4.65 -1.24
C THR A 190 8.91 6.14 -0.95
N VAL A 191 9.99 6.88 -0.67
CA VAL A 191 9.93 8.32 -0.36
C VAL A 191 9.46 9.13 -1.57
N GLY A 192 9.93 8.79 -2.77
CA GLY A 192 9.60 9.54 -3.98
C GLY A 192 8.19 9.30 -4.52
N LEU A 193 7.54 8.19 -4.14
CA LEU A 193 6.14 7.91 -4.47
C LEU A 193 5.15 8.43 -3.42
N LEU A 194 5.62 8.75 -2.21
CA LEU A 194 4.77 9.23 -1.12
C LEU A 194 4.19 10.63 -1.47
N PRO A 195 2.91 10.90 -1.11
CA PRO A 195 2.34 12.24 -1.21
C PRO A 195 3.20 13.27 -0.45
N ALA A 196 3.38 14.46 -1.03
CA ALA A 196 4.25 15.49 -0.45
C ALA A 196 3.88 15.86 1.00
N PRO A 197 2.60 16.07 1.37
CA PRO A 197 2.24 16.41 2.74
C PRO A 197 2.69 15.35 3.76
N LEU A 198 2.46 14.06 3.48
CA LEU A 198 2.88 12.98 4.37
C LEU A 198 4.41 12.90 4.45
N ARG A 199 5.08 13.02 3.30
CA ARG A 199 6.54 12.99 3.24
C ARG A 199 7.18 14.07 4.11
N ASP A 200 6.62 15.27 4.08
CA ASP A 200 7.08 16.40 4.87
C ASP A 200 6.81 16.16 6.38
N GLN A 201 5.62 15.65 6.74
CA GLN A 201 5.28 15.30 8.12
C GLN A 201 6.15 14.17 8.70
N TYR A 202 6.62 13.24 7.86
CA TYR A 202 7.61 12.22 8.22
C TYR A 202 9.05 12.75 8.31
N GLY A 203 9.30 14.01 7.92
CA GLY A 203 10.64 14.60 7.90
C GLY A 203 11.54 14.06 6.77
N LEU A 204 10.95 13.57 5.68
CA LEU A 204 11.68 12.89 4.61
C LEU A 204 12.05 13.88 3.50
N GLY A 205 13.26 14.43 3.59
CA GLY A 205 13.79 15.35 2.57
C GLY A 205 13.83 14.72 1.17
N TRP A 206 13.29 15.42 0.18
CA TRP A 206 13.26 14.99 -1.22
C TRP A 206 13.70 16.09 -2.17
N ASP A 207 14.95 15.98 -2.63
CA ASP A 207 15.55 16.97 -3.53
C ASP A 207 15.14 16.79 -5.01
N GLY A 208 15.44 17.81 -5.80
CA GLY A 208 15.14 17.83 -7.24
C GLY A 208 15.91 16.77 -8.04
N HIS A 209 17.09 16.34 -7.59
CA HIS A 209 17.89 15.32 -8.29
C HIS A 209 17.26 13.95 -8.15
N ARG A 210 16.87 13.56 -6.93
CA ARG A 210 16.13 12.31 -6.63
C ARG A 210 14.80 12.29 -7.35
N ARG A 211 14.07 13.41 -7.41
CA ARG A 211 12.84 13.54 -8.19
C ARG A 211 13.07 13.25 -9.67
N ARG A 212 14.12 13.85 -10.28
CA ARG A 212 14.48 13.63 -11.68
C ARG A 212 14.88 12.18 -11.94
N ALA A 213 15.72 11.61 -11.08
CA ALA A 213 16.15 10.22 -11.18
C ALA A 213 14.96 9.25 -11.16
N LEU A 214 14.00 9.44 -10.26
CA LEU A 214 12.80 8.60 -10.20
C LEU A 214 11.87 8.78 -11.42
N LEU A 215 11.80 9.98 -12.00
CA LEU A 215 11.06 10.20 -13.25
C LEU A 215 11.72 9.47 -14.42
N LEU A 216 13.03 9.59 -14.56
CA LEU A 216 13.80 8.91 -15.61
C LEU A 216 13.75 7.39 -15.45
N ALA A 217 13.87 6.87 -14.22
CA ALA A 217 13.72 5.45 -13.93
C ALA A 217 12.34 4.93 -14.33
N GLY A 218 11.26 5.69 -14.05
CA GLY A 218 9.91 5.35 -14.49
C GLY A 218 9.74 5.36 -16.01
N LEU A 219 10.32 6.36 -16.70
CA LEU A 219 10.29 6.40 -18.17
C LEU A 219 11.05 5.21 -18.77
N GLY A 220 12.22 4.87 -18.23
CA GLY A 220 13.01 3.71 -18.64
C GLY A 220 12.27 2.40 -18.38
N SER A 221 11.67 2.23 -17.20
CA SER A 221 10.92 1.01 -16.86
C SER A 221 9.72 0.80 -17.78
N ARG A 222 9.04 1.86 -18.20
CA ARG A 222 7.94 1.79 -19.18
C ARG A 222 8.36 1.24 -20.54
N LEU A 223 9.64 1.37 -20.90
CA LEU A 223 10.19 0.80 -22.12
C LEU A 223 10.69 -0.64 -21.90
N VAL A 224 11.26 -0.92 -20.72
CA VAL A 224 11.88 -2.21 -20.41
C VAL A 224 10.85 -3.27 -19.98
N LEU A 225 9.96 -2.94 -19.05
CA LEU A 225 9.01 -3.89 -18.44
C LEU A 225 8.07 -4.56 -19.45
N PRO A 226 7.56 -3.90 -20.51
CA PRO A 226 6.78 -4.60 -21.54
C PRO A 226 7.56 -5.68 -22.29
N ARG A 227 8.89 -5.66 -22.26
CA ARG A 227 9.79 -6.63 -22.89
C ARG A 227 10.24 -7.74 -21.94
N VAL A 228 9.96 -7.61 -20.64
CA VAL A 228 10.27 -8.65 -19.64
C VAL A 228 9.28 -9.80 -19.80
N PRO A 229 9.74 -11.06 -19.87
CA PRO A 229 8.86 -12.23 -19.98
C PRO A 229 7.79 -12.26 -18.88
N GLY A 230 6.59 -12.73 -19.23
CA GLY A 230 5.44 -12.79 -18.32
C GLY A 230 5.71 -13.55 -17.02
N LEU A 231 6.56 -14.58 -17.06
CA LEU A 231 6.99 -15.40 -15.92
C LEU A 231 7.74 -14.60 -14.83
N ILE A 232 8.44 -13.53 -15.20
CA ILE A 232 9.19 -12.66 -14.27
C ILE A 232 8.33 -11.45 -13.88
N ARG A 233 7.50 -11.01 -14.82
CA ARG A 233 6.67 -9.82 -14.68
C ARG A 233 5.42 -10.05 -13.84
N ARG A 234 4.93 -11.30 -13.75
CA ARG A 234 3.73 -11.63 -12.98
C ARG A 234 4.04 -12.35 -11.69
N VAL A 235 3.32 -11.96 -10.64
CA VAL A 235 3.21 -12.74 -9.41
C VAL A 235 2.09 -13.74 -9.63
N HIS A 236 2.38 -15.02 -9.45
CA HIS A 236 1.44 -16.14 -9.63
C HIS A 236 0.86 -16.56 -8.29
#